data_AF-A0A936EHM7-F1
#
_entry.id   AF-A0A936EHM7-F1
#
_cell.length_a   1.000
_cell.length_b   1.000
_cell.length_c   1.000
_cell.angle_alpha   90.00
_cell.angle_beta   90.00
_cell.angle_gamma   90.00
#
_symmetry.space_group_name_H-M   'P 1'
#
loop_
_entity.id
_entity.type
_entity.pdbx_description
1 polymer ?
#
loop_
_entity_poly.entity_id
_entity_poly.type
_entity_poly.pdbx_seq_one_letter_code
_entity_poly.pdbx_strand_id
1 'polypeptide(L)'
;MSHTYFGVPWLLALASFPLIAVLTVICTNAMALTSWTPTGALSKITQFTMGAIDRSNPASNLIPAGMTSEIASNAANLLSDIKPGYMLGAKPRQQAIGHVIGIFAGSLAAVPLFYLLFLPPQADGTRSVGTMISDQFAFPAAVQWKGVADLIAHGLKSLPTSALVSMAFAALAAAAFEIARIVTKGRFPLSAVSIGLGVVLPPEASFTMWIGALLFWWFGRRQKVAGTRGYAFWVEGCEPICAGLISGAALIGIGNAILNVLLN
;
A
#
# COMPACT_ATOMS: atom_id res chain seq x y z
N MET A 1 18.64 -2.96 15.57
CA MET A 1 18.23 -1.74 14.82
C MET A 1 17.07 -1.05 15.51
N SER A 2 15.87 -1.65 15.59
CA SER A 2 14.69 -1.06 16.26
C SER A 2 14.93 -0.68 17.73
N HIS A 3 15.48 -1.59 18.53
CA HIS A 3 15.81 -1.32 19.93
C HIS A 3 16.93 -0.29 20.08
N THR A 4 18.01 -0.43 19.30
CA THR A 4 19.22 0.38 19.43
C THR A 4 19.04 1.84 19.01
N TYR A 5 18.29 2.09 17.94
CA TYR A 5 18.11 3.44 17.39
C TYR A 5 16.79 4.11 17.83
N PHE A 6 15.78 3.32 18.16
CA PHE A 6 14.42 3.85 18.44
C PHE A 6 13.87 3.43 19.81
N GLY A 7 14.66 2.73 20.64
CA GLY A 7 14.27 2.36 22.00
C GLY A 7 13.08 1.39 22.07
N VAL A 8 12.77 0.67 20.99
CA VAL A 8 11.66 -0.29 20.98
C VAL A 8 12.07 -1.57 21.72
N PRO A 9 11.33 -2.00 22.77
CA PRO A 9 11.65 -3.23 23.50
C PRO A 9 11.69 -4.45 22.57
N TRP A 10 12.72 -5.29 22.71
CA TRP A 10 12.89 -6.48 21.87
C TRP A 10 11.67 -7.40 21.88
N LEU A 11 11.08 -7.59 23.06
CA LEU A 11 9.90 -8.43 23.24
C LEU A 11 8.71 -7.90 22.46
N LEU A 12 8.52 -6.58 22.40
CA LEU A 12 7.42 -5.95 21.68
C LEU A 12 7.61 -6.10 20.16
N ALA A 13 8.84 -5.90 19.67
CA ALA A 13 9.17 -6.15 18.28
C ALA A 13 8.94 -7.62 17.89
N LEU A 14 9.37 -8.58 18.72
CA LEU A 14 9.16 -10.01 18.46
C LEU A 14 7.69 -10.41 18.56
N ALA A 15 6.95 -9.86 19.53
CA ALA A 15 5.52 -10.10 19.70
C ALA A 15 4.68 -9.61 18.51
N SER A 16 5.23 -8.71 17.68
CA SER A 16 4.56 -8.27 16.46
C SER A 16 4.60 -9.29 15.32
N PHE A 17 5.55 -10.23 15.30
CA PHE A 17 5.71 -11.16 14.18
C PHE A 17 4.50 -12.08 13.90
N PRO A 18 3.84 -12.68 14.91
CA PRO A 18 2.63 -13.47 14.66
C PRO A 18 1.53 -12.64 13.99
N LEU A 19 1.35 -11.40 14.44
CA LEU A 19 0.37 -10.48 13.84
C LEU A 19 0.77 -10.12 12.40
N ILE A 20 2.04 -9.79 12.17
CA ILE A 20 2.58 -9.51 10.84
C ILE A 20 2.30 -10.69 9.91
N ALA A 21 2.56 -11.93 10.32
CA ALA A 21 2.34 -13.11 9.49
C ALA A 21 0.86 -13.24 9.05
N VAL A 22 -0.08 -13.05 9.97
CA VAL A 22 -1.52 -13.08 9.66
C VAL A 22 -1.89 -11.97 8.68
N LEU A 23 -1.43 -10.75 8.96
CA LEU A 23 -1.73 -9.59 8.14
C LEU A 23 -1.08 -9.68 6.75
N THR A 24 0.10 -10.30 6.63
CA THR A 24 0.74 -10.58 5.35
C THR A 24 -0.13 -11.50 4.49
N VAL A 25 -0.70 -12.58 5.05
CA VAL A 25 -1.61 -13.46 4.31
C VAL A 25 -2.84 -12.70 3.80
N ILE A 26 -3.42 -11.83 4.64
CA ILE A 26 -4.57 -10.99 4.25
C ILE A 26 -4.17 -10.03 3.13
N CYS A 27 -3.00 -9.40 3.23
CA CYS A 27 -2.48 -8.49 2.21
C CYS A 27 -2.24 -9.20 0.87
N THR A 28 -1.62 -10.38 0.89
CA THR A 28 -1.40 -11.20 -0.30
C THR A 28 -2.73 -11.64 -0.93
N ASN A 29 -3.74 -11.97 -0.12
CA ASN A 29 -5.07 -12.29 -0.62
C ASN A 29 -5.75 -11.08 -1.28
N ALA A 30 -5.67 -9.90 -0.65
CA ALA A 30 -6.18 -8.65 -1.23
C ALA A 30 -5.49 -8.36 -2.56
N MET A 31 -4.15 -8.47 -2.62
CA MET A 31 -3.39 -8.31 -3.86
C MET A 31 -3.84 -9.30 -4.94
N ALA A 32 -4.04 -10.56 -4.59
CA ALA A 32 -4.51 -11.59 -5.53
C ALA A 32 -5.91 -11.30 -6.10
N LEU A 33 -6.79 -10.67 -5.31
CA LEU A 33 -8.18 -10.40 -5.70
C LEU A 33 -8.36 -9.06 -6.42
N THR A 34 -7.54 -8.07 -6.09
CA THR A 34 -7.78 -6.67 -6.53
C THR A 34 -6.59 -6.01 -7.19
N SER A 35 -5.46 -6.72 -7.32
CA SER A 35 -4.19 -6.18 -7.81
C SER A 35 -3.73 -4.94 -7.04
N TRP A 36 -4.10 -4.85 -5.75
CA TRP A 36 -3.74 -3.74 -4.88
C TRP A 36 -3.27 -4.22 -3.50
N THR A 37 -2.22 -3.61 -2.97
CA THR A 37 -1.67 -3.91 -1.64
C THR A 37 -2.12 -2.85 -0.62
N PRO A 38 -3.04 -3.16 0.32
CA PRO A 38 -3.54 -2.18 1.29
C PRO A 38 -2.59 -1.97 2.48
N THR A 39 -1.29 -1.81 2.22
CA THR A 39 -0.22 -1.79 3.23
C THR A 39 -0.45 -0.71 4.29
N GLY A 40 -0.83 0.50 3.87
CA GLY A 40 -1.07 1.61 4.79
C GLY A 40 -2.22 1.40 5.77
N ALA A 41 -3.34 0.81 5.33
CA ALA A 41 -4.48 0.53 6.20
C ALA A 41 -4.21 -0.67 7.12
N LEU A 42 -3.61 -1.72 6.57
CA LEU A 42 -3.28 -2.95 7.28
C LEU A 42 -2.21 -2.74 8.35
N SER A 43 -1.18 -1.93 8.06
CA SER A 43 -0.11 -1.63 9.03
C SER A 43 -0.59 -0.83 10.23
N LYS A 44 -1.66 -0.03 10.07
CA LYS A 44 -2.30 0.69 11.19
C LYS A 44 -2.88 -0.29 12.22
N ILE A 45 -3.26 -1.51 11.84
CA ILE A 45 -3.71 -2.55 12.80
C ILE A 45 -2.55 -2.91 13.73
N THR A 46 -1.36 -3.18 13.19
CA THR A 46 -0.16 -3.40 13.99
C THR A 46 0.19 -2.17 14.81
N GLN A 47 0.07 -0.97 14.24
CA GLN A 47 0.31 0.28 14.94
C GLN A 47 -0.58 0.40 16.19
N PHE A 48 -1.89 0.23 16.06
CA PHE A 48 -2.81 0.26 17.19
C PHE A 48 -2.57 -0.87 18.19
N THR A 49 -2.27 -2.08 17.70
CA THR A 49 -2.08 -3.25 18.58
C THR A 49 -0.82 -3.11 19.42
N MET A 50 0.31 -2.76 18.80
CA MET A 50 1.58 -2.57 19.49
C MET A 50 1.58 -1.29 20.34
N GLY A 51 0.95 -0.23 19.84
CA GLY A 51 0.75 1.00 20.57
C GLY A 51 -0.18 0.88 21.77
N ALA A 52 -1.12 -0.08 21.77
CA ALA A 52 -1.92 -0.38 22.95
C ALA A 52 -1.09 -0.99 24.09
N ILE A 53 0.00 -1.69 23.76
CA ILE A 53 0.94 -2.31 24.72
C ILE A 53 1.89 -1.24 25.27
N ASP A 54 2.46 -0.40 24.40
CA ASP A 54 3.34 0.70 24.79
C ASP A 54 2.90 2.02 24.12
N ARG A 55 2.32 2.91 24.93
CA ARG A 55 1.88 4.25 24.52
C ARG A 55 2.94 5.33 24.76
N SER A 56 3.99 5.01 25.50
CA SER A 56 4.98 5.99 25.96
C SER A 56 6.00 6.33 24.87
N ASN A 57 6.30 5.38 24.00
CA ASN A 57 7.23 5.55 22.90
C ASN A 57 6.49 5.43 21.54
N PRO A 58 6.38 6.51 20.75
CA PRO A 58 5.79 6.45 19.41
C PRO A 58 6.45 5.41 18.49
N ALA A 59 7.75 5.17 18.66
CA ALA A 59 8.46 4.17 17.86
C ALA A 59 7.99 2.73 18.13
N SER A 60 7.49 2.45 19.34
CA SER A 60 6.95 1.14 19.70
C SER A 60 5.70 0.78 18.89
N ASN A 61 4.99 1.76 18.32
CA ASN A 61 3.92 1.50 17.36
C ASN A 61 4.35 1.66 15.90
N LEU A 62 5.15 2.69 15.58
CA LEU A 62 5.54 3.02 14.20
C LEU A 62 6.47 1.97 13.58
N ILE A 63 7.46 1.48 14.33
CA ILE A 63 8.47 0.56 13.77
C ILE A 63 7.85 -0.82 13.46
N PRO A 64 7.09 -1.46 14.37
CA PRO A 64 6.40 -2.72 14.03
C PRO A 64 5.36 -2.56 12.91
N ALA A 65 4.66 -1.43 12.86
CA ALA A 65 3.76 -1.11 11.74
C ALA A 65 4.52 -1.00 10.41
N GLY A 66 5.67 -0.32 10.40
CA GLY A 66 6.56 -0.25 9.24
C GLY A 66 7.03 -1.63 8.79
N MET A 67 7.44 -2.48 9.75
CA MET A 67 7.79 -3.88 9.45
C MET A 67 6.64 -4.64 8.81
N THR A 68 5.41 -4.43 9.29
CA THR A 68 4.20 -5.02 8.69
C THR A 68 4.03 -4.58 7.24
N SER A 69 4.15 -3.27 6.97
CA SER A 69 4.04 -2.70 5.63
C SER A 69 5.03 -3.33 4.67
N GLU A 70 6.31 -3.36 5.05
CA GLU A 70 7.39 -3.86 4.20
C GLU A 70 7.27 -5.37 3.99
N ILE A 71 7.06 -6.16 5.03
CA ILE A 71 6.96 -7.62 4.91
C ILE A 71 5.74 -8.01 4.07
N ALA A 72 4.59 -7.39 4.33
CA ALA A 72 3.38 -7.65 3.57
C ALA A 72 3.49 -7.21 2.11
N SER A 73 4.05 -6.02 1.84
CA SER A 73 4.27 -5.51 0.48
C SER A 73 5.20 -6.41 -0.32
N ASN A 74 6.34 -6.82 0.26
CA ASN A 74 7.29 -7.68 -0.42
C ASN A 74 6.70 -9.07 -0.73
N ALA A 75 5.94 -9.65 0.20
CA ALA A 75 5.27 -10.93 -0.04
C ALA A 75 4.19 -10.81 -1.14
N ALA A 76 3.42 -9.73 -1.14
CA ALA A 76 2.38 -9.49 -2.14
C ALA A 76 2.96 -9.18 -3.53
N ASN A 77 4.03 -8.41 -3.63
CA ASN A 77 4.69 -8.12 -4.91
C ASN A 77 5.31 -9.38 -5.52
N LEU A 78 5.99 -10.21 -4.71
CA LEU A 78 6.53 -11.49 -5.18
C LEU A 78 5.46 -12.42 -5.75
N LEU A 79 4.23 -12.39 -5.24
CA LEU A 79 3.11 -13.15 -5.82
C LEU A 79 2.84 -12.71 -7.27
N SER A 80 2.86 -11.40 -7.50
CA SER A 80 2.61 -10.79 -8.81
C SER A 80 3.77 -10.97 -9.79
N ASP A 81 4.99 -11.16 -9.30
CA ASP A 81 6.18 -11.33 -10.14
C ASP A 81 6.41 -12.81 -10.51
N ILE A 82 6.29 -13.72 -9.52
CA ILE A 82 6.64 -15.14 -9.68
C ILE A 82 5.82 -15.80 -10.79
N LYS A 83 4.51 -15.55 -10.85
CA LYS A 83 3.63 -16.22 -11.79
C LYS A 83 3.89 -15.77 -13.25
N PRO A 84 3.85 -14.47 -13.59
CA PRO A 84 4.22 -14.01 -14.93
C PRO A 84 5.67 -14.34 -15.28
N GLY A 85 6.61 -14.15 -14.35
CA GLY A 85 8.01 -14.51 -14.58
C GLY A 85 8.18 -15.99 -14.90
N TYR A 86 7.45 -16.87 -14.21
CA TYR A 86 7.44 -18.31 -14.52
C TYR A 86 6.81 -18.61 -15.88
N MET A 87 5.73 -17.92 -16.26
CA MET A 87 5.12 -18.03 -17.59
C MET A 87 6.06 -17.59 -18.72
N LEU A 88 7.01 -16.68 -18.43
CA LEU A 88 8.06 -16.23 -19.34
C LEU A 88 9.34 -17.08 -19.28
N GLY A 89 9.35 -18.17 -18.50
CA GLY A 89 10.47 -19.11 -18.40
C GLY A 89 11.47 -18.83 -17.27
N ALA A 90 11.25 -17.80 -16.43
CA ALA A 90 12.13 -17.51 -15.30
C ALA A 90 11.87 -18.43 -14.10
N LYS A 91 12.93 -18.95 -13.47
CA LYS A 91 12.79 -19.84 -12.30
C LYS A 91 12.41 -19.03 -11.06
N PRO A 92 11.40 -19.43 -10.26
CA PRO A 92 10.97 -18.68 -9.07
C PRO A 92 12.10 -18.40 -8.07
N ARG A 93 13.04 -19.33 -7.91
CA ARG A 93 14.22 -19.15 -7.05
C ARG A 93 15.12 -17.99 -7.51
N GLN A 94 15.28 -17.81 -8.82
CA GLN A 94 16.09 -16.72 -9.36
C GLN A 94 15.40 -15.37 -9.17
N GLN A 95 14.07 -15.33 -9.32
CA GLN A 95 13.27 -14.14 -9.08
C GLN A 95 13.35 -13.70 -7.61
N ALA A 96 13.23 -14.63 -6.66
CA ALA A 96 13.39 -14.33 -5.23
C ALA A 96 14.80 -13.78 -4.89
N ILE A 97 15.86 -14.35 -5.46
CA ILE A 97 17.23 -13.85 -5.28
C ILE A 97 17.37 -12.45 -5.88
N GLY A 98 16.84 -12.24 -7.10
CA GLY A 98 16.83 -10.94 -7.76
C GLY A 98 16.11 -9.87 -6.93
N HIS A 99 14.99 -10.24 -6.31
CA HIS A 99 14.23 -9.37 -5.40
C HIS A 99 15.07 -8.93 -4.20
N VAL A 100 15.78 -9.87 -3.56
CA VAL A 100 16.69 -9.57 -2.44
C VAL A 100 17.80 -8.62 -2.88
N ILE A 101 18.44 -8.88 -4.02
CA ILE A 101 19.49 -7.99 -4.57
C ILE A 101 18.91 -6.59 -4.84
N GLY A 102 17.71 -6.52 -5.44
CA GLY A 102 17.00 -5.28 -5.70
C GLY A 102 16.70 -4.47 -4.44
N ILE A 103 16.27 -5.13 -3.35
CA ILE A 103 16.06 -4.47 -2.05
C ILE A 103 17.38 -3.86 -1.53
N PHE A 104 18.47 -4.61 -1.58
CA PHE A 104 19.78 -4.10 -1.14
C PHE A 104 20.23 -2.90 -1.98
N ALA A 105 20.23 -3.03 -3.31
CA ALA A 105 20.62 -1.95 -4.21
C ALA A 105 19.71 -0.71 -4.04
N GLY A 106 18.39 -0.92 -3.96
CA GLY A 106 17.41 0.14 -3.73
C GLY A 106 17.63 0.84 -2.40
N SER A 107 17.90 0.10 -1.32
CA SER A 107 18.18 0.70 -0.01
C SER A 107 19.46 1.53 -0.02
N LEU A 108 20.52 1.07 -0.69
CA LEU A 108 21.79 1.77 -0.81
C LEU A 108 21.68 3.06 -1.64
N ALA A 109 20.77 3.12 -2.60
CA ALA A 109 20.52 4.32 -3.39
C ALA A 109 19.52 5.28 -2.71
N ALA A 110 18.41 4.74 -2.22
CA ALA A 110 17.30 5.54 -1.68
C ALA A 110 17.65 6.21 -0.36
N VAL A 111 18.39 5.55 0.54
CA VAL A 111 18.73 6.12 1.86
C VAL A 111 19.62 7.37 1.72
N PRO A 112 20.76 7.34 1.00
CA PRO A 112 21.57 8.55 0.81
C PRO A 112 20.80 9.65 0.08
N LEU A 113 20.04 9.30 -0.97
CA LEU A 113 19.23 10.26 -1.71
C LEU A 113 18.21 10.96 -0.83
N PHE A 114 17.55 10.23 0.07
CA PHE A 114 16.62 10.79 1.04
C PHE A 114 17.30 11.81 1.97
N TYR A 115 18.48 11.49 2.50
CA TYR A 115 19.23 12.43 3.33
C TYR A 115 19.68 13.68 2.57
N LEU A 116 20.11 13.53 1.32
CA LEU A 116 20.54 14.67 0.49
C LEU A 116 19.38 15.59 0.12
N LEU A 117 18.23 15.01 -0.21
CA LEU A 117 17.08 15.77 -0.71
C LEU A 117 16.24 16.38 0.42
N PHE A 118 16.07 15.67 1.53
CA PHE A 118 15.11 16.05 2.56
C PHE A 118 15.72 16.38 3.93
N LEU A 119 16.98 15.99 4.18
CA LEU A 119 17.70 16.36 5.40
C LEU A 119 19.09 16.96 5.08
N PRO A 120 19.15 18.03 4.27
CA PRO A 120 20.42 18.73 4.04
C PRO A 120 20.98 19.25 5.38
N PRO A 121 22.30 19.20 5.60
CA PRO A 121 22.91 19.78 6.78
C PRO A 121 22.62 21.29 6.84
N GLN A 122 22.12 21.77 7.97
CA GLN A 122 22.01 23.20 8.23
C GLN A 122 23.40 23.80 8.50
N ALA A 123 23.50 25.14 8.50
CA ALA A 123 24.77 25.85 8.68
C ALA A 123 25.48 25.53 10.01
N ASP A 124 24.75 25.03 11.00
CA ASP A 124 25.23 24.55 12.30
C ASP A 124 25.62 23.05 12.31
N GLY A 125 25.54 22.37 11.17
CA GLY A 125 25.82 20.94 11.01
C GLY A 125 24.68 20.03 11.48
N THR A 126 23.56 20.57 11.96
CA THR A 126 22.41 19.77 12.40
C THR A 126 21.51 19.42 11.21
N ARG A 127 20.71 18.36 11.37
CA ARG A 127 19.69 17.96 10.39
C ARG A 127 18.33 18.00 11.08
N SER A 128 17.40 18.78 10.54
CA SER A 128 16.07 18.94 11.10
C SER A 128 15.01 18.31 10.19
N VAL A 129 14.15 17.50 10.79
CA VAL A 129 12.92 16.98 10.16
C VAL A 129 11.82 18.04 10.05
N GLY A 130 11.94 19.17 10.76
CA GLY A 130 10.92 20.23 10.79
C GLY A 130 10.75 20.96 9.45
N THR A 131 11.77 20.94 8.59
CA THR A 131 11.75 21.57 7.27
C THR A 131 11.34 20.61 6.15
N MET A 132 11.09 19.33 6.47
CA MET A 132 10.71 18.34 5.47
C MET A 132 9.31 18.60 4.90
N ILE A 133 8.35 18.96 5.76
CA ILE A 133 6.99 19.27 5.32
C ILE A 133 7.00 20.68 4.77
N SER A 134 6.80 20.80 3.46
CA SER A 134 6.72 22.06 2.73
C SER A 134 5.59 22.03 1.72
N ASP A 135 5.25 23.18 1.13
CA ASP A 135 4.26 23.26 0.05
C ASP A 135 4.68 22.41 -1.17
N GLN A 136 5.99 22.23 -1.37
CA GLN A 136 6.54 21.39 -2.41
C GLN A 136 6.49 19.89 -2.04
N PHE A 137 6.69 19.56 -0.76
CA PHE A 137 6.73 18.19 -0.28
C PHE A 137 5.83 18.01 0.96
N ALA A 138 4.57 17.62 0.74
CA ALA A 138 3.57 17.54 1.79
C ALA A 138 3.67 16.29 2.71
N PHE A 139 4.42 15.26 2.33
CA PHE A 139 4.57 13.99 3.07
C PHE A 139 3.26 13.41 3.67
N PRO A 140 2.15 13.33 2.90
CA PRO A 140 0.83 13.03 3.46
C PRO A 140 0.76 11.69 4.18
N ALA A 141 1.44 10.66 3.66
CA ALA A 141 1.50 9.34 4.30
C ALA A 141 2.20 9.41 5.67
N ALA A 142 3.34 10.10 5.77
CA ALA A 142 4.07 10.23 7.03
C ALA A 142 3.25 11.01 8.07
N VAL A 143 2.55 12.07 7.65
CA VAL A 143 1.65 12.85 8.52
C VAL A 143 0.50 11.98 9.03
N GLN A 144 -0.10 11.13 8.19
CA GLN A 144 -1.14 10.20 8.63
C GLN A 144 -0.63 9.21 9.67
N TRP A 145 0.56 8.63 9.46
CA TRP A 145 1.15 7.67 10.39
C TRP A 145 1.52 8.31 11.72
N LYS A 146 2.07 9.53 11.68
CA LYS A 146 2.30 10.35 12.87
C LYS A 146 0.99 10.64 13.61
N GLY A 147 -0.07 11.05 12.90
CA GLY A 147 -1.37 11.32 13.51
C GLY A 147 -1.96 10.11 14.24
N VAL A 148 -1.77 8.89 13.71
CA VAL A 148 -2.15 7.66 14.43
C VAL A 148 -1.28 7.42 15.66
N ALA A 149 0.03 7.67 15.59
CA ALA A 149 0.92 7.56 16.74
C ALA A 149 0.55 8.57 17.84
N ASP A 150 0.26 9.81 17.48
CA ASP A 150 -0.19 10.87 18.39
C ASP A 150 -1.55 10.49 19.03
N LEU A 151 -2.48 9.94 18.25
CA LEU A 151 -3.75 9.43 18.74
C LEU A 151 -3.58 8.31 19.77
N ILE A 152 -2.66 7.37 19.53
CA ILE A 152 -2.37 6.28 20.47
C ILE A 152 -1.78 6.82 21.77
N ALA A 153 -0.86 7.78 21.68
CA ALA A 153 -0.19 8.37 22.83
C ALA A 153 -1.17 9.14 23.74
N HIS A 154 -2.06 9.95 23.15
CA HIS A 154 -3.03 10.76 23.89
C HIS A 154 -4.35 10.03 24.19
N GLY A 155 -4.56 8.86 23.57
CA GLY A 155 -5.77 8.03 23.69
C GLY A 155 -6.96 8.55 22.87
N LEU A 156 -7.96 7.68 22.66
CA LEU A 156 -9.14 7.93 21.81
C LEU A 156 -10.01 9.12 22.25
N LYS A 157 -9.85 9.62 23.47
CA LYS A 157 -10.57 10.79 23.99
C LYS A 157 -10.15 12.10 23.31
N SER A 158 -9.00 12.11 22.62
CA SER A 158 -8.53 13.27 21.86
C SER A 158 -9.23 13.41 20.50
N LEU A 159 -10.01 12.41 20.06
CA LEU A 159 -10.74 12.48 18.81
C LEU A 159 -12.05 13.27 18.94
N PRO A 160 -12.42 14.04 17.91
CA PRO A 160 -13.77 14.59 17.80
C PRO A 160 -14.81 13.48 17.87
N THR A 161 -15.93 13.74 18.57
CA THR A 161 -17.04 12.77 18.70
C THR A 161 -17.55 12.29 17.33
N SER A 162 -17.52 13.16 16.32
CA SER A 162 -17.87 12.80 14.94
C SER A 162 -17.00 11.68 14.38
N ALA A 163 -15.68 11.69 14.63
CA ALA A 163 -14.76 10.66 14.18
C ALA A 163 -15.05 9.30 14.85
N LEU A 164 -15.35 9.30 16.15
CA LEU A 164 -15.72 8.09 16.89
C LEU A 164 -17.03 7.49 16.34
N VAL A 165 -18.03 8.33 16.06
CA VAL A 165 -19.30 7.89 15.45
C VAL A 165 -19.07 7.33 14.05
N SER A 166 -18.25 7.99 13.22
CA SER A 166 -17.89 7.49 11.88
C SER A 166 -17.17 6.15 11.93
N MET A 167 -16.23 5.96 12.87
CA MET A 167 -15.55 4.68 13.08
C MET A 167 -16.52 3.58 13.49
N ALA A 168 -17.45 3.87 14.42
CA ALA A 168 -18.46 2.91 14.85
C ALA A 168 -19.40 2.52 13.70
N PHE A 169 -19.87 3.49 12.91
CA PHE A 169 -20.69 3.25 11.73
C PHE A 169 -19.94 2.40 10.69
N ALA A 170 -18.68 2.73 10.41
CA ALA A 170 -17.86 1.99 9.47
C ALA A 170 -17.63 0.53 9.93
N ALA A 171 -17.37 0.32 11.22
CA ALA A 171 -17.21 -1.01 11.80
C ALA A 171 -18.50 -1.84 11.72
N LEU A 172 -19.65 -1.23 12.04
CA LEU A 172 -20.96 -1.89 11.92
C LEU A 172 -21.31 -2.22 10.47
N ALA A 173 -21.06 -1.30 9.53
CA ALA A 173 -21.29 -1.54 8.12
C ALA A 173 -20.39 -2.67 7.59
N ALA A 174 -19.10 -2.67 7.94
CA ALA A 174 -18.17 -3.73 7.58
C ALA A 174 -18.62 -5.10 8.12
N ALA A 175 -19.03 -5.16 9.39
CA ALA A 175 -19.57 -6.38 10.00
C ALA A 175 -20.85 -6.84 9.29
N ALA A 176 -21.77 -5.93 9.00
CA ALA A 176 -23.02 -6.25 8.28
C ALA A 176 -22.73 -6.84 6.89
N PHE A 177 -21.79 -6.27 6.14
CA PHE A 177 -21.40 -6.79 4.83
C PHE A 177 -20.77 -8.17 4.91
N GLU A 178 -19.85 -8.41 5.86
CA GLU A 178 -19.21 -9.72 5.99
C GLU A 178 -20.20 -10.78 6.48
N ILE A 179 -21.09 -10.45 7.43
CA ILE A 179 -22.16 -11.34 7.87
C ILE A 179 -23.10 -11.68 6.72
N ALA A 180 -23.53 -10.67 5.94
CA ALA A 180 -24.38 -10.89 4.77
C ALA A 180 -23.70 -11.81 3.74
N ARG A 181 -22.40 -11.64 3.51
CA ARG A 181 -21.61 -12.51 2.63
C ARG A 181 -21.55 -13.95 3.14
N ILE A 182 -21.35 -14.17 4.44
CA ILE A 182 -21.32 -15.50 5.05
C ILE A 182 -22.70 -16.17 4.96
N VAL A 183 -23.77 -15.47 5.35
CA VAL A 183 -25.15 -15.98 5.34
C VAL A 183 -25.60 -16.35 3.92
N THR A 184 -25.24 -15.54 2.94
CA THR A 184 -25.57 -15.79 1.52
C THR A 184 -24.65 -16.82 0.86
N LYS A 185 -23.71 -17.44 1.62
CA LYS A 185 -22.71 -18.39 1.10
C LYS A 185 -21.92 -17.83 -0.09
N GLY A 186 -21.58 -16.54 -0.03
CA GLY A 186 -20.83 -15.85 -1.08
C GLY A 186 -21.65 -15.41 -2.30
N ARG A 187 -22.99 -15.53 -2.27
CA ARG A 187 -23.86 -15.03 -3.36
C ARG A 187 -24.10 -13.52 -3.31
N PHE A 188 -23.71 -12.84 -2.23
CA PHE A 188 -23.84 -11.40 -2.14
C PHE A 188 -22.89 -10.71 -3.14
N PRO A 189 -23.38 -9.84 -4.03
CA PRO A 189 -22.60 -9.30 -5.14
C PRO A 189 -21.56 -8.25 -4.71
N LEU A 190 -21.60 -7.75 -3.46
CA LEU A 190 -20.67 -6.76 -2.96
C LEU A 190 -19.52 -7.42 -2.20
N SER A 191 -18.30 -7.08 -2.59
CA SER A 191 -17.07 -7.48 -1.91
C SER A 191 -16.72 -6.45 -0.83
N ALA A 192 -16.64 -6.90 0.42
CA ALA A 192 -16.20 -6.06 1.54
C ALA A 192 -14.78 -5.52 1.32
N VAL A 193 -13.90 -6.30 0.69
CA VAL A 193 -12.53 -5.90 0.33
C VAL A 193 -12.55 -4.77 -0.71
N SER A 194 -13.40 -4.87 -1.74
CA SER A 194 -13.50 -3.86 -2.79
C SER A 194 -14.09 -2.54 -2.27
N ILE A 195 -15.10 -2.62 -1.40
CA ILE A 195 -15.67 -1.43 -0.72
C ILE A 195 -14.60 -0.78 0.17
N GLY A 196 -13.90 -1.57 0.99
CA GLY A 196 -12.83 -1.08 1.85
C GLY A 196 -11.71 -0.40 1.06
N LEU A 197 -11.29 -0.99 -0.05
CA LEU A 197 -10.31 -0.39 -0.95
C LEU A 197 -10.80 0.94 -1.56
N GLY A 198 -12.05 1.01 -2.00
CA GLY A 198 -12.62 2.25 -2.54
C GLY A 198 -12.63 3.42 -1.56
N VAL A 199 -12.70 3.13 -0.25
CA VAL A 199 -12.60 4.15 0.82
C VAL A 199 -11.14 4.57 1.08
N VAL A 200 -10.18 3.68 0.83
CA VAL A 200 -8.74 3.94 1.07
C VAL A 200 -8.07 4.63 -0.11
N LEU A 201 -8.54 4.37 -1.32
CA LEU A 201 -7.99 4.92 -2.55
C LEU A 201 -8.43 6.38 -2.78
N PRO A 202 -7.57 7.23 -3.38
CA PRO A 202 -7.97 8.56 -3.82
C PRO A 202 -9.22 8.49 -4.72
N PRO A 203 -10.20 9.40 -4.57
CA PRO A 203 -11.44 9.38 -5.35
C PRO A 203 -11.20 9.34 -6.87
N GLU A 204 -10.17 10.04 -7.35
CA GLU A 204 -9.78 10.10 -8.76
C GLU A 204 -9.27 8.74 -9.25
N ALA A 205 -8.49 8.03 -8.43
CA ALA A 205 -7.99 6.70 -8.75
C ALA A 205 -9.14 5.68 -8.80
N SER A 206 -10.00 5.69 -7.78
CA SER A 206 -11.20 4.82 -7.73
C SER A 206 -12.11 5.05 -8.93
N PHE A 207 -12.35 6.30 -9.31
CA PHE A 207 -13.22 6.64 -10.43
C PHE A 207 -12.61 6.25 -11.79
N THR A 208 -11.32 6.52 -12.00
CA THR A 208 -10.63 6.13 -13.25
C THR A 208 -10.53 4.62 -13.42
N MET A 209 -10.25 3.88 -12.34
CA MET A 209 -10.32 2.42 -12.32
C MET A 209 -11.72 1.91 -12.70
N TRP A 210 -12.77 2.52 -12.16
CA TRP A 210 -14.15 2.18 -12.49
C TRP A 210 -14.47 2.44 -13.97
N ILE A 211 -14.04 3.58 -14.53
CA ILE A 211 -14.21 3.88 -15.96
C ILE A 211 -13.52 2.81 -16.82
N GLY A 212 -12.26 2.48 -16.51
CA GLY A 212 -11.51 1.46 -17.26
C GLY A 212 -12.22 0.11 -17.22
N ALA A 213 -12.62 -0.34 -16.03
CA ALA A 213 -13.37 -1.59 -15.86
C ALA A 213 -14.71 -1.57 -16.60
N LEU A 214 -15.45 -0.46 -16.56
CA LEU A 214 -16.74 -0.30 -17.24
C LEU A 214 -16.59 -0.39 -18.76
N LEU A 215 -15.56 0.25 -19.33
CA LEU A 215 -15.28 0.21 -20.76
C LEU A 215 -14.99 -1.22 -21.23
N PHE A 216 -14.05 -1.91 -20.58
CA PHE A 216 -13.72 -3.30 -20.92
C PHE A 216 -14.90 -4.25 -20.72
N TRP A 217 -15.68 -4.07 -19.66
CA TRP A 217 -16.89 -4.84 -19.42
C TRP A 217 -17.95 -4.61 -20.51
N TRP A 218 -18.18 -3.36 -20.91
CA TRP A 218 -19.16 -3.00 -21.93
C TRP A 218 -18.78 -3.56 -23.31
N PHE A 219 -17.53 -3.37 -23.74
CA PHE A 219 -17.06 -3.88 -25.02
C PHE A 219 -16.92 -5.40 -25.01
N GLY A 220 -16.52 -6.02 -23.90
CA GLY A 220 -16.52 -7.47 -23.72
C GLY A 220 -17.92 -8.09 -23.81
N ARG A 221 -18.98 -7.37 -23.39
CA ARG A 221 -20.36 -7.83 -23.60
C ARG A 221 -20.81 -7.80 -25.06
N ARG A 222 -20.28 -6.87 -25.87
CA ARG A 222 -20.61 -6.74 -27.29
C ARG A 222 -19.82 -7.73 -28.16
N GLN A 223 -18.57 -7.98 -27.79
CA GLN A 223 -17.66 -8.86 -28.53
C GLN A 223 -17.58 -10.22 -27.84
N LYS A 224 -18.50 -11.15 -28.17
CA LYS A 224 -18.56 -12.49 -27.55
C LYS A 224 -17.97 -13.62 -28.41
N VAL A 225 -17.70 -13.35 -29.69
CA VAL A 225 -17.27 -14.38 -30.65
C VAL A 225 -15.75 -14.47 -30.66
N ALA A 226 -15.23 -15.58 -30.11
CA ALA A 226 -13.81 -15.89 -30.13
C ALA A 226 -13.26 -15.89 -31.57
N GLY A 227 -12.05 -15.34 -31.76
CA GLY A 227 -11.41 -15.21 -33.08
C GLY A 227 -11.74 -13.95 -33.88
N THR A 228 -12.70 -13.13 -33.43
CA THR A 228 -12.90 -11.79 -34.02
C THR A 228 -11.85 -10.80 -33.51
N ARG A 229 -11.45 -9.83 -34.34
CA ARG A 229 -10.53 -8.75 -33.93
C ARG A 229 -11.03 -7.98 -32.70
N GLY A 230 -12.34 -7.81 -32.57
CA GLY A 230 -12.96 -7.15 -31.41
C GLY A 230 -12.80 -7.95 -30.13
N TYR A 231 -12.95 -9.28 -30.18
CA TYR A 231 -12.74 -10.16 -29.03
C TYR A 231 -11.26 -10.19 -28.61
N ALA A 232 -10.35 -10.32 -29.59
CA ALA A 232 -8.91 -10.32 -29.33
C ALA A 232 -8.44 -9.01 -28.66
N PHE A 233 -8.97 -7.86 -29.09
CA PHE A 233 -8.57 -6.56 -28.53
C PHE A 233 -9.19 -6.30 -27.15
N TRP A 234 -10.51 -6.45 -27.00
CA TRP A 234 -11.22 -6.03 -25.79
C TRP A 234 -11.29 -7.10 -24.70
N VAL A 235 -11.19 -8.39 -25.05
CA VAL A 235 -11.31 -9.49 -24.08
C VAL A 235 -9.93 -10.07 -23.78
N GLU A 236 -9.23 -10.58 -24.80
CA GLU A 236 -7.90 -11.18 -24.62
C GLU A 236 -6.82 -10.12 -24.38
N GLY A 237 -6.94 -8.96 -25.03
CA GLY A 237 -6.00 -7.85 -24.94
C GLY A 237 -6.17 -6.96 -23.71
N CYS A 238 -7.15 -7.21 -22.84
CA CYS A 238 -7.45 -6.33 -21.70
C CYS A 238 -6.24 -6.13 -20.77
N GLU A 239 -5.60 -7.23 -20.34
CA GLU A 239 -4.42 -7.21 -19.47
C GLU A 239 -3.22 -6.47 -20.11
N PRO A 240 -2.77 -6.82 -21.34
CA PRO A 240 -1.63 -6.13 -21.95
C PRO A 240 -1.92 -4.66 -22.31
N ILE A 241 -3.16 -4.31 -22.69
CA ILE A 241 -3.51 -2.90 -22.95
C ILE A 241 -3.44 -2.09 -21.65
N CYS A 242 -4.04 -2.57 -20.56
CA CYS A 242 -3.98 -1.91 -19.27
C CYS A 242 -2.53 -1.75 -18.77
N ALA A 243 -1.74 -2.83 -18.83
CA ALA A 243 -0.33 -2.80 -18.45
C ALA A 243 0.49 -1.82 -19.30
N GLY A 244 0.24 -1.80 -20.61
CA GLY A 244 0.89 -0.87 -21.55
C GLY A 244 0.56 0.59 -21.27
N LEU A 245 -0.70 0.91 -20.95
CA LEU A 245 -1.13 2.27 -20.59
C LEU A 245 -0.47 2.74 -19.28
N ILE A 246 -0.41 1.89 -18.26
CA ILE A 246 0.25 2.20 -16.98
C ILE A 246 1.75 2.43 -17.21
N SER A 247 2.42 1.52 -17.93
CA SER A 247 3.84 1.66 -18.24
C SER A 247 4.13 2.90 -19.08
N GLY A 248 3.28 3.20 -20.06
CA GLY A 248 3.41 4.39 -20.92
C GLY A 248 3.30 5.68 -20.12
N ALA A 249 2.31 5.79 -19.25
CA ALA A 249 2.14 6.95 -18.38
C ALA A 249 3.36 7.15 -17.45
N ALA A 250 3.90 6.08 -16.88
CA ALA A 250 5.09 6.14 -16.04
C ALA A 250 6.33 6.63 -16.81
N LEU A 251 6.56 6.11 -18.02
CA LEU A 251 7.69 6.52 -18.87
C LEU A 251 7.60 7.99 -19.31
N ILE A 252 6.40 8.47 -19.68
CA ILE A 252 6.18 9.89 -19.99
C ILE A 252 6.41 10.76 -18.75
N GLY A 253 6.00 10.30 -17.57
CA GLY A 253 6.26 10.99 -16.30
C GLY A 253 7.76 11.17 -16.04
N ILE A 254 8.58 10.13 -16.25
CA ILE A 254 10.04 10.21 -16.14
C ILE A 254 10.60 11.19 -17.19
N GLY A 255 10.12 11.11 -18.44
CA GLY A 255 10.53 12.03 -19.49
C GLY A 255 10.25 13.50 -19.15
N ASN A 256 9.06 13.79 -18.62
CA ASN A 256 8.69 15.12 -18.16
C ASN A 256 9.59 15.60 -17.00
N ALA A 257 9.92 14.72 -16.05
CA ALA A 257 10.82 15.06 -14.96
C ALA A 257 12.22 15.42 -15.48
N ILE A 258 12.76 14.67 -16.45
CA ILE A 258 14.04 14.97 -17.08
C ILE A 258 13.98 16.31 -17.84
N LEU A 259 12.95 16.53 -18.65
CA LEU A 259 12.77 17.78 -19.40
C LEU A 259 12.69 18.99 -18.46
N ASN A 260 11.93 18.87 -17.37
CA ASN A 260 11.81 19.94 -16.38
C ASN A 260 13.15 20.24 -15.67
N VAL A 261 14.07 19.28 -15.57
CA VAL A 261 15.41 19.51 -15.00
C VAL A 261 16.38 20.09 -16.02
N LEU A 262 16.21 19.78 -17.31
CA LEU A 262 17.10 20.25 -18.37
C LEU A 262 16.71 21.62 -18.95
N LEU A 263 15.44 22.00 -18.86
CA LEU A 263 14.88 23.23 -19.43
C LEU A 263 14.61 24.33 -18.37
N ASN A 264 14.71 24.00 -17.08
CA ASN A 264 14.80 24.98 -15.99
C ASN A 264 16.25 25.15 -15.56
#